data_AF-A0A850KYX0-F1
#
_entry.id   AF-A0A850KYX0-F1
#
_cell.length_a   1.000
_cell.length_b   1.000
_cell.length_c   1.000
_cell.angle_alpha   90.00
_cell.angle_beta   90.00
_cell.angle_gamma   90.00
#
_symmetry.space_group_name_H-M   'P 1'
#
loop_
_entity.id
_entity.type
_entity.pdbx_description
1 polymer ?
#
loop_
_entity_poly.entity_id
_entity_poly.type
_entity_poly.pdbx_seq_one_letter_code
_entity_poly.pdbx_strand_id
1 'polypeptide(L)'
;MSEIIQQLKELMRNLGETDYSMQSKAHISQSTIYRILEGKTSDPGVHKIDGLARALGYRLALVPMSEYYSHVDYASEVDTLTRIITLVESLSSTRGVELTPEEKAELILSNYKANASKEELGMRVANLK
;
A
#
# COMPACT_ATOMS: atom_id res chain seq x y z
N MET A 1 8.57 -2.82 21.69
CA MET A 1 8.33 -1.40 21.36
C MET A 1 9.58 -0.71 20.81
N SER A 2 10.78 -0.91 21.37
CA SER A 2 12.02 -0.31 20.81
C SER A 2 12.36 -0.80 19.40
N GLU A 3 12.08 -2.08 19.08
CA GLU A 3 12.36 -2.67 17.77
C GLU A 3 11.56 -1.99 16.64
N ILE A 4 10.28 -1.69 16.86
CA ILE A 4 9.43 -0.98 15.89
C ILE A 4 9.92 0.44 15.64
N ILE A 5 10.35 1.14 16.70
CA ILE A 5 10.90 2.49 16.57
C ILE A 5 12.22 2.47 15.79
N GLN A 6 13.05 1.45 16.00
CA GLN A 6 14.29 1.26 15.25
C GLN A 6 14.00 0.96 13.76
N GLN A 7 13.02 0.11 13.46
CA GLN A 7 12.57 -0.15 12.10
C GLN A 7 12.07 1.13 11.40
N LEU A 8 11.27 1.96 12.09
CA LEU A 8 10.83 3.25 11.57
C LEU A 8 12.01 4.18 11.26
N LYS A 9 13.02 4.22 12.13
CA LYS A 9 14.25 5.01 11.92
C LYS A 9 15.03 4.54 10.69
N GLU A 10 15.18 3.23 10.50
CA GLU A 10 15.86 2.65 9.36
C GLU A 10 15.10 2.91 8.05
N LEU A 11 13.77 2.75 8.07
CA LEU A 11 12.92 3.05 6.92
C LEU A 11 13.00 4.52 6.52
N MET A 12 12.91 5.45 7.49
CA MET A 12 13.07 6.87 7.21
C MET A 12 14.44 7.17 6.60
N ARG A 13 15.51 6.57 7.13
CA ARG A 13 16.86 6.74 6.57
C ARG A 13 16.97 6.22 5.14
N ASN A 14 16.43 5.03 4.85
CA ASN A 14 16.48 4.41 3.53
C ASN A 14 15.70 5.20 2.48
N LEU A 15 14.61 5.85 2.90
CA LEU A 15 13.76 6.68 2.04
C LEU A 15 14.20 8.14 1.99
N GLY A 16 15.26 8.53 2.72
CA GLY A 16 15.72 9.93 2.80
C GLY A 16 14.74 10.87 3.51
N GLU A 17 13.86 10.32 4.35
CA GLU A 17 12.87 11.09 5.10
C GLU A 17 13.46 11.67 6.38
N THR A 18 12.96 12.85 6.75
CA THR A 18 13.32 13.57 7.97
C THR A 18 12.09 13.78 8.83
N ASP A 19 12.26 14.09 10.11
CA ASP A 19 11.13 14.45 10.99
C ASP A 19 10.28 15.58 10.39
N TYR A 20 10.93 16.51 9.67
CA TYR A 20 10.28 17.63 8.98
C TYR A 20 9.43 17.16 7.79
N SER A 21 9.96 16.31 6.92
CA SER A 21 9.19 15.79 5.77
C SER A 21 8.03 14.90 6.23
N MET A 22 8.24 14.14 7.32
CA MET A 22 7.23 13.26 7.90
C MET A 22 6.07 13.99 8.57
N GLN A 23 6.26 15.23 9.01
CA GLN A 23 5.19 16.00 9.64
C GLN A 23 3.95 16.11 8.74
N SER A 24 4.18 16.49 7.47
CA SER A 24 3.10 16.67 6.50
C SER A 24 2.47 15.34 6.07
N LYS A 25 3.30 14.29 5.94
CA LYS A 25 2.88 12.96 5.46
C LYS A 25 2.10 12.16 6.49
N ALA A 26 2.46 12.29 7.77
CA ALA A 26 1.84 11.54 8.86
C ALA A 26 0.79 12.36 9.64
N HIS A 27 0.64 13.65 9.34
CA HIS A 27 -0.20 14.59 10.11
C HIS A 27 0.13 14.61 11.61
N ILE A 28 1.41 14.45 11.96
CA ILE A 28 1.93 14.46 13.33
C ILE A 28 2.96 15.58 13.44
N SER A 29 2.91 16.38 14.51
CA SER A 29 3.90 17.44 14.71
C SER A 29 5.34 16.89 14.75
N GLN A 30 6.29 17.59 14.14
CA GLN A 30 7.71 17.21 14.10
C GLN A 30 8.27 16.89 15.50
N SER A 31 7.92 17.69 16.51
CA SER A 31 8.37 17.48 17.89
C SER A 31 7.84 16.17 18.50
N THR A 32 6.64 15.74 18.11
CA THR A 32 6.09 14.45 18.51
C THR A 32 6.82 13.31 17.79
N ILE A 33 7.09 13.45 16.49
CA ILE A 33 7.86 12.46 15.72
C ILE A 33 9.24 12.26 16.35
N TYR A 34 9.98 13.34 16.59
CA TYR A 34 11.28 13.31 17.26
C TYR A 34 11.21 12.58 18.62
N ARG A 35 10.21 12.90 19.45
CA ARG A 35 10.04 12.25 20.77
C ARG A 35 9.69 10.77 20.69
N ILE A 36 8.98 10.34 19.65
CA ILE A 36 8.67 8.93 19.39
C ILE A 36 9.96 8.21 18.97
N LEU A 37 10.66 8.76 17.98
CA LEU A 37 11.86 8.16 17.40
C LEU A 37 13.01 8.07 18.42
N GLU A 38 13.17 9.09 19.27
CA GLU A 38 14.20 9.11 20.31
C GLU A 38 13.83 8.33 21.57
N GLY A 39 12.69 7.64 21.61
CA GLY A 39 12.23 6.91 22.80
C GLY A 39 11.97 7.82 24.01
N LYS A 40 11.78 9.12 23.78
CA LYS A 40 11.49 10.14 24.81
C LYS A 40 10.01 10.20 25.17
N THR A 41 9.21 9.27 24.63
CA THR A 41 7.79 9.09 24.94
C THR A 41 7.60 7.70 25.53
N SER A 42 7.06 7.61 26.74
CA SER A 42 6.80 6.33 27.42
C SER A 42 5.63 5.56 26.82
N ASP A 43 4.65 6.25 26.25
CA ASP A 43 3.54 5.66 25.49
C ASP A 43 3.23 6.54 24.26
N PRO A 44 3.91 6.30 23.13
CA PRO A 44 3.73 7.10 21.92
C PRO A 44 2.34 6.94 21.26
N GLY A 45 1.52 5.98 21.72
CA GLY A 45 0.22 5.67 21.15
C GLY A 45 0.36 4.93 19.82
N VAL A 46 -0.20 3.71 19.76
CA VAL A 46 -0.12 2.82 18.59
C VAL A 46 -0.56 3.50 17.29
N HIS A 47 -1.58 4.35 17.35
CA HIS A 47 -2.09 5.13 16.21
C HIS A 47 -1.05 6.09 15.61
N LYS A 48 -0.14 6.65 16.40
CA LYS A 48 0.92 7.55 15.89
C LYS A 48 2.04 6.77 15.24
N ILE A 49 2.39 5.61 15.80
CA ILE A 49 3.37 4.70 15.21
C ILE A 49 2.85 4.16 13.87
N ASP A 50 1.58 3.73 13.83
CA ASP A 50 0.90 3.30 12.60
C ASP A 50 0.80 4.45 11.59
N GLY A 51 0.46 5.66 12.03
CA GLY A 51 0.46 6.86 11.17
C GLY A 51 1.82 7.14 10.53
N LEU A 52 2.92 6.98 11.26
CA LEU A 52 4.28 7.12 10.73
C LEU A 52 4.61 6.03 9.71
N ALA A 53 4.28 4.76 9.99
CA ALA A 53 4.53 3.67 9.04
C ALA A 53 3.73 3.85 7.75
N ARG A 54 2.45 4.22 7.85
CA ARG A 54 1.59 4.46 6.67
C ARG A 54 2.11 5.61 5.82
N ALA A 55 2.61 6.66 6.45
CA ALA A 55 3.24 7.79 5.76
C ALA A 55 4.51 7.40 4.98
N LEU A 56 5.16 6.30 5.37
CA LEU A 56 6.29 5.68 4.66
C LEU A 56 5.84 4.63 3.63
N GLY A 57 4.53 4.40 3.46
CA GLY A 57 3.98 3.38 2.58
C GLY A 57 3.96 1.96 3.17
N TYR A 58 4.22 1.80 4.47
CA TYR A 58 4.22 0.50 5.15
C TYR A 58 3.00 0.35 6.07
N ARG A 59 2.47 -0.87 6.17
CA ARG A 59 1.58 -1.23 7.28
C ARG A 59 2.42 -1.90 8.36
N LEU A 60 2.42 -1.34 9.57
CA LEU A 60 2.98 -2.02 10.73
C LEU A 60 2.08 -3.21 11.08
N ALA A 61 2.41 -4.41 10.60
CA ALA A 61 1.89 -5.60 11.24
C ALA A 61 2.66 -5.73 12.58
N LEU A 62 1.97 -5.41 13.67
CA LEU A 62 2.45 -5.53 15.06
C LEU A 62 2.61 -7.02 15.45
N VAL A 63 3.48 -7.74 14.73
CA VAL A 63 3.71 -9.18 14.92
C VAL A 63 5.21 -9.39 15.20
N PRO A 64 5.57 -10.23 16.19
CA PRO A 64 6.97 -10.52 16.52
C PRO A 64 7.75 -11.04 15.31
N MET A 65 9.00 -10.58 15.16
CA MET A 65 9.96 -10.93 14.09
C MET A 65 10.36 -12.43 14.04
N SER A 66 9.68 -13.33 14.76
CA SER A 66 9.80 -14.77 14.53
C SER A 66 9.00 -15.25 13.32
N GLU A 67 8.14 -14.40 12.73
CA GLU A 67 7.27 -14.79 11.60
C GLU A 67 7.46 -13.92 10.33
N TYR A 68 8.43 -13.00 10.31
CA TYR A 68 8.74 -12.17 9.14
C TYR A 68 9.70 -12.84 8.15
N TYR A 69 9.35 -14.06 7.76
CA TYR A 69 9.29 -14.34 6.34
C TYR A 69 7.80 -14.47 6.00
N SER A 70 7.05 -13.36 6.02
CA SER A 70 5.91 -13.29 5.13
C SER A 70 6.50 -13.27 3.73
N HIS A 71 6.64 -14.47 3.18
CA HIS A 71 6.76 -14.67 1.75
C HIS A 71 5.66 -13.79 1.15
N VAL A 72 6.03 -12.67 0.51
CA VAL A 72 5.13 -12.06 -0.46
C VAL A 72 4.90 -13.21 -1.42
N ASP A 73 3.69 -13.76 -1.41
CA ASP A 73 3.32 -14.83 -2.31
C ASP A 73 3.17 -14.19 -3.69
N TYR A 74 4.33 -13.91 -4.30
CA TYR A 74 4.44 -13.36 -5.64
C TYR A 74 3.69 -14.24 -6.63
N ALA A 75 3.52 -15.54 -6.36
CA ALA A 75 2.70 -16.40 -7.20
C ALA A 75 1.22 -16.01 -7.12
N SER A 76 0.68 -15.79 -5.92
CA SER A 76 -0.71 -15.31 -5.75
C SER A 76 -0.95 -13.91 -6.34
N GLU A 77 0.03 -13.01 -6.27
CA GLU A 77 -0.03 -11.67 -6.86
C GLU A 77 0.01 -11.73 -8.40
N VAL A 78 0.89 -12.56 -8.96
CA VAL A 78 0.99 -12.81 -10.40
C VAL A 78 -0.27 -13.48 -10.93
N ASP A 79 -0.85 -14.44 -10.19
CA ASP A 79 -2.11 -15.09 -10.54
C ASP A 79 -3.28 -14.10 -10.55
N THR A 80 -3.31 -13.19 -9.59
CA THR A 80 -4.35 -12.15 -9.50
C THR A 80 -4.24 -11.17 -10.67
N LEU A 81 -3.03 -10.71 -11.00
CA LEU A 81 -2.80 -9.85 -12.16
C LEU A 81 -3.16 -10.56 -13.48
N THR A 82 -2.80 -11.84 -13.62
CA THR A 82 -3.12 -12.64 -14.80
C THR A 82 -4.63 -12.77 -15.00
N ARG A 83 -5.39 -12.97 -13.91
CA ARG A 83 -6.87 -13.00 -13.95
C ARG A 83 -7.48 -11.67 -14.35
N ILE A 84 -6.96 -10.55 -13.84
CA ILE A 84 -7.44 -9.20 -14.19
C ILE A 84 -7.17 -8.90 -15.66
N ILE A 85 -5.96 -9.19 -16.15
CA ILE A 85 -5.59 -9.02 -17.56
C ILE A 85 -6.53 -9.83 -18.46
N THR A 86 -6.70 -11.12 -18.16
CA THR A 86 -7.59 -12.01 -18.93
C THR A 86 -9.03 -11.49 -18.94
N LEU A 87 -9.52 -10.95 -17.83
CA LEU A 87 -10.87 -10.39 -17.74
C LEU A 87 -11.02 -9.13 -18.59
N VAL A 88 -10.06 -8.20 -18.54
CA VAL A 88 -10.06 -6.97 -19.34
C VAL A 88 -10.03 -7.29 -20.83
N GLU A 89 -9.18 -8.25 -21.25
CA GLU A 89 -9.09 -8.71 -22.64
C GLU A 89 -10.38 -9.40 -23.10
N SER A 90 -10.94 -10.29 -22.27
CA SER A 90 -12.20 -10.99 -22.55
C SER A 90 -13.37 -10.02 -22.69
N LEU A 91 -13.47 -9.01 -21.81
CA LEU A 91 -14.55 -8.03 -21.85
C LEU A 91 -14.41 -7.06 -23.03
N SER A 92 -13.18 -6.63 -23.34
CA SER A 92 -12.86 -5.81 -24.52
C SER A 92 -13.28 -6.53 -25.81
N SER A 93 -12.91 -7.81 -25.94
CA SER A 93 -13.25 -8.66 -27.08
C SER A 93 -14.77 -8.93 -27.18
N THR A 94 -15.41 -9.31 -26.06
CA THR A 94 -16.85 -9.63 -26.02
C THR A 94 -17.72 -8.42 -26.39
N ARG A 95 -17.24 -7.20 -26.10
CA ARG A 95 -17.98 -5.96 -26.37
C ARG A 95 -17.56 -5.26 -27.65
N GLY A 96 -16.57 -5.79 -28.38
CA GLY A 96 -16.02 -5.15 -29.57
C GLY A 96 -15.41 -3.78 -29.29
N VAL A 97 -14.94 -3.55 -28.06
CA VAL A 97 -14.34 -2.28 -27.65
C VAL A 97 -12.82 -2.42 -27.77
N GLU A 98 -12.23 -1.74 -28.74
CA GLU A 98 -10.77 -1.59 -28.81
C GLU A 98 -10.33 -0.59 -27.74
N LEU A 99 -9.73 -1.11 -26.66
CA LEU A 99 -9.09 -0.28 -25.65
C LEU A 99 -7.65 0.04 -26.08
N THR A 100 -7.26 1.30 -25.94
CA THR A 100 -5.86 1.71 -26.09
C THR A 100 -4.98 1.06 -25.02
N PRO A 101 -3.66 0.95 -25.23
CA PRO A 101 -2.73 0.44 -24.22
C PRO A 101 -2.84 1.18 -22.87
N GLU A 102 -3.05 2.49 -22.91
CA GLU A 102 -3.18 3.35 -21.74
C GLU A 102 -4.48 3.07 -20.97
N GLU A 103 -5.61 2.95 -21.65
CA GLU A 103 -6.91 2.61 -21.03
C GLU A 103 -6.89 1.20 -20.42
N LYS A 104 -6.22 0.25 -21.08
CA LYS A 104 -5.99 -1.10 -20.53
C LYS A 104 -5.18 -1.03 -19.25
N ALA A 105 -4.09 -0.27 -19.24
CA ALA A 105 -3.22 -0.12 -18.08
C ALA A 105 -3.95 0.53 -16.89
N GLU A 106 -4.72 1.59 -17.13
CA GLU A 106 -5.53 2.23 -16.08
C GLU A 106 -6.60 1.29 -15.51
N LEU A 107 -7.26 0.51 -16.37
CA LEU A 107 -8.22 -0.50 -15.93
C LEU A 107 -7.57 -1.59 -15.08
N ILE A 108 -6.45 -2.16 -15.53
CA ILE A 108 -5.73 -3.19 -14.77
C ILE A 108 -5.29 -2.61 -13.41
N LEU A 109 -4.72 -1.40 -13.39
CA LEU A 109 -4.23 -0.75 -12.17
C LEU A 109 -5.37 -0.40 -11.20
N SER A 110 -6.49 0.13 -11.71
CA SER A 110 -7.69 0.45 -10.92
C SER A 110 -8.29 -0.80 -10.28
N ASN A 111 -8.32 -1.90 -11.02
CA ASN A 111 -8.87 -3.17 -10.56
C ASN A 111 -7.96 -3.89 -9.56
N TYR A 112 -6.64 -3.84 -9.79
CA TYR A 112 -5.64 -4.36 -8.86
C TYR A 112 -5.65 -3.59 -7.52
N LYS A 113 -5.71 -2.25 -7.57
CA LYS A 113 -5.79 -1.39 -6.37
C LYS A 113 -7.09 -1.56 -5.57
N ALA A 114 -8.19 -1.90 -6.24
CA ALA A 114 -9.49 -2.02 -5.60
C ALA A 114 -9.72 -3.38 -4.93
N ASN A 115 -8.89 -4.40 -5.20
CA ASN A 115 -9.13 -5.79 -4.79
C ASN A 115 -10.56 -6.26 -5.10
N ALA A 116 -11.11 -5.77 -6.21
CA ALA A 116 -12.54 -5.82 -6.52
C ALA A 116 -12.99 -7.22 -6.97
N SER A 117 -14.19 -7.63 -6.57
CA SER A 117 -14.76 -8.91 -6.99
C SER A 117 -15.11 -8.92 -8.47
N LYS A 118 -15.19 -10.11 -9.09
CA LYS A 118 -15.51 -10.29 -10.51
C LYS A 118 -16.79 -9.54 -10.94
N GLU A 119 -17.81 -9.49 -10.08
CA GLU A 119 -19.05 -8.73 -10.33
C GLU A 119 -18.82 -7.21 -10.35
N GLU A 120 -18.03 -6.66 -9.42
CA GLU A 120 -17.68 -5.23 -9.41
C GLU A 120 -16.84 -4.84 -10.63
N LEU A 121 -15.93 -5.72 -11.04
CA LEU A 121 -15.13 -5.56 -12.26
C LEU A 121 -16.03 -5.48 -13.50
N GLY A 122 -17.03 -6.37 -13.59
CA GLY A 122 -18.02 -6.37 -14.67
C GLY A 122 -18.84 -5.07 -14.73
N MET A 123 -19.23 -4.51 -13.58
CA MET A 123 -19.97 -3.26 -13.52
C MET A 123 -19.13 -2.03 -13.89
N ARG A 124 -17.85 -1.97 -13.48
CA ARG A 124 -16.97 -0.85 -13.84
C ARG A 124 -16.69 -0.79 -15.33
N VAL A 125 -16.47 -1.95 -15.95
CA VAL A 125 -16.35 -2.05 -17.42
C VAL A 125 -17.69 -1.76 -18.11
N ALA A 126 -18.83 -2.06 -17.47
CA ALA A 126 -20.16 -1.68 -17.95
C ALA A 126 -20.41 -0.18 -18.01
N ASN A 127 -19.78 0.57 -17.11
CA ASN A 127 -19.95 2.01 -16.96
C ASN A 127 -18.93 2.85 -17.74
N LEU A 128 -18.01 2.22 -18.48
CA LEU A 128 -17.23 2.90 -19.51
C LEU A 128 -18.13 3.12 -20.73
N LYS A 129 -18.89 4.21 -20.68
CA LYS A 129 -19.58 4.84 -21.81
C LYS A 129 -19.25 6.32 -21.81
#